data_AF-A0A6L9ZID5-F1
#
_entry.id   AF-A0A6L9ZID5-F1
#
_cell.length_a   1.000
_cell.length_b   1.000
_cell.length_c   1.000
_cell.angle_alpha   90.00
_cell.angle_beta   90.00
_cell.angle_gamma   90.00
#
_symmetry.space_group_name_H-M   'P 1'
#
loop_
_entity.id
_entity.type
_entity.pdbx_description
1 polymer ?
#
loop_
_entity_poly.entity_id
_entity_poly.type
_entity_poly.pdbx_seq_one_letter_code
_entity_poly.pdbx_strand_id
1 'polypeptide(L)'
;MNKESLLQALNAAIAKYKDEPTARVVFGLAKQVWQIDWTVAPFDILNHYLEFDISYFYRFMSMDIGDEAEEQQLLKDWIDTRHALDKEGKRRLPQLADELNQLRVAARNA
;
A
#
# COMPACT_ATOMS: atom_id res chain seq x y z
N MET A 1 0.56 -18.55 6.21
CA MET A 1 0.97 -17.13 6.16
C MET A 1 0.52 -16.49 7.44
N ASN A 2 1.43 -15.81 8.14
CA ASN A 2 1.09 -15.08 9.34
C ASN A 2 0.59 -13.67 8.97
N LYS A 3 -0.73 -13.47 8.99
CA LYS A 3 -1.39 -12.19 8.67
C LYS A 3 -0.91 -11.08 9.61
N GLU A 4 -0.78 -11.37 10.90
CA GLU A 4 -0.35 -10.40 11.89
C GLU A 4 1.09 -9.92 11.63
N SER A 5 2.00 -10.84 11.32
CA SER A 5 3.37 -10.49 10.94
C SER A 5 3.42 -9.63 9.68
N LEU A 6 2.59 -9.91 8.68
CA LEU A 6 2.50 -9.08 7.48
C LEU A 6 2.03 -7.66 7.81
N LEU A 7 0.96 -7.52 8.60
CA LEU A 7 0.43 -6.21 8.98
C LEU A 7 1.42 -5.41 9.85
N GLN A 8 2.13 -6.06 10.77
CA GLN A 8 3.19 -5.44 11.55
C GLN A 8 4.33 -4.95 10.66
N ALA A 9 4.75 -5.76 9.69
CA ALA A 9 5.80 -5.38 8.75
C ALA A 9 5.39 -4.21 7.84
N LEU A 10 4.13 -4.19 7.39
CA LEU A 10 3.58 -3.06 6.64
C LEU A 10 3.52 -1.79 7.48
N ASN A 11 3.06 -1.85 8.73
CA ASN A 11 3.06 -0.70 9.63
C ASN A 11 4.48 -0.16 9.87
N ALA A 12 5.47 -1.05 10.02
CA ALA A 12 6.87 -0.66 10.13
C ALA A 12 7.40 0.02 8.85
N ALA A 13 7.03 -0.49 7.67
CA ALA A 13 7.38 0.13 6.38
C ALA A 13 6.72 1.51 6.22
N ILE A 14 5.45 1.65 6.58
CA ILE A 14 4.72 2.94 6.57
C ILE A 14 5.43 3.95 7.47
N ALA A 15 5.83 3.55 8.68
CA ALA A 15 6.57 4.41 9.61
C ALA A 15 7.98 4.77 9.10
N LYS A 16 8.69 3.83 8.45
CA LYS A 16 9.99 4.05 7.80
C LYS A 16 9.90 5.13 6.73
N TYR A 17 8.81 5.16 5.95
CA TYR A 17 8.61 6.07 4.83
C TYR A 17 7.86 7.36 5.19
N LYS A 18 7.90 7.81 6.45
CA LYS A 18 7.20 9.03 6.89
C LYS A 18 7.52 10.27 6.02
N ASP A 19 8.75 10.38 5.54
CA ASP A 19 9.26 11.52 4.75
C ASP A 19 9.18 11.26 3.23
N GLU A 20 8.58 10.14 2.81
CA GLU A 20 8.44 9.75 1.41
C GLU A 20 6.96 9.46 1.07
N PRO A 21 6.18 10.49 0.74
CA PRO A 21 4.73 10.38 0.60
C PRO A 21 4.26 9.26 -0.34
N THR A 22 4.89 9.13 -1.51
CA THR A 22 4.58 8.09 -2.49
C THR A 22 4.73 6.69 -1.92
N ALA A 23 5.87 6.41 -1.27
CA ALA A 23 6.11 5.11 -0.67
C ALA A 23 5.11 4.86 0.46
N ARG A 24 4.92 5.84 1.35
CA ARG A 24 3.96 5.76 2.45
C ARG A 24 2.54 5.40 1.97
N VAL A 25 2.06 6.07 0.92
CA VAL A 25 0.75 5.80 0.32
C VAL A 25 0.70 4.40 -0.28
N VAL A 26 1.70 4.00 -1.06
CA VAL A 26 1.77 2.65 -1.67
C VAL A 26 1.69 1.55 -0.62
N PHE A 27 2.47 1.65 0.46
CA PHE A 27 2.43 0.69 1.55
C PHE A 27 1.11 0.73 2.35
N GLY A 28 0.52 1.93 2.52
CA GLY A 28 -0.79 2.10 3.12
C GLY A 28 -1.90 1.41 2.32
N LEU A 29 -1.93 1.61 1.00
CA LEU A 29 -2.89 0.96 0.11
C LEU A 29 -2.67 -0.56 0.06
N ALA A 30 -1.41 -1.01 0.08
CA ALA A 30 -1.11 -2.44 0.16
C ALA A 30 -1.63 -3.08 1.46
N LYS A 31 -1.54 -2.38 2.59
CA LYS A 31 -2.16 -2.80 3.86
C LYS A 31 -3.67 -2.97 3.72
N GLN A 32 -4.33 -2.00 3.09
CA GLN A 32 -5.78 -2.03 2.86
C GLN A 32 -6.22 -3.24 2.02
N VAL A 33 -5.44 -3.60 1.01
CA VAL A 33 -5.73 -4.78 0.18
C VAL A 33 -5.41 -6.07 0.94
N TRP A 34 -4.21 -6.19 1.50
CA TRP A 34 -3.71 -7.45 2.06
C TRP A 34 -4.29 -7.83 3.43
N GLN A 35 -4.93 -6.89 4.12
CA GLN A 35 -5.75 -7.24 5.29
C GLN A 35 -7.01 -8.01 4.89
N ILE A 36 -7.47 -7.91 3.65
CA ILE A 36 -8.63 -8.66 3.13
C ILE A 36 -8.16 -9.85 2.28
N ASP A 37 -7.32 -9.58 1.27
CA ASP A 37 -6.79 -10.56 0.34
C ASP A 37 -5.28 -10.37 0.13
N TRP A 38 -4.49 -11.16 0.84
CA TRP A 38 -3.03 -11.16 0.75
C TRP A 38 -2.47 -11.76 -0.55
N THR A 39 -3.30 -12.44 -1.34
CA THR A 39 -2.83 -13.14 -2.54
C THR A 39 -2.60 -12.20 -3.71
N VAL A 40 -3.25 -11.03 -3.69
CA VAL A 40 -3.08 -9.95 -4.67
C VAL A 40 -1.60 -9.60 -4.83
N ALA A 41 -1.12 -9.53 -6.07
CA ALA A 41 0.28 -9.23 -6.33
C ALA A 41 0.60 -7.75 -6.06
N PRO A 42 1.82 -7.42 -5.60
CA PRO A 42 2.26 -6.03 -5.47
C PRO A 42 2.12 -5.21 -6.75
N PHE A 43 2.37 -5.84 -7.91
CA PHE A 43 2.23 -5.19 -9.21
C PHE A 43 0.79 -4.78 -9.52
N ASP A 44 -0.21 -5.60 -9.14
CA ASP A 44 -1.61 -5.25 -9.36
C ASP A 44 -2.01 -4.04 -8.51
N ILE A 45 -1.57 -4.01 -7.24
CA ILE A 45 -1.76 -2.87 -6.34
C ILE A 45 -1.14 -1.60 -6.94
N LEU A 46 0.09 -1.70 -7.46
CA LEU A 46 0.78 -0.57 -8.07
C LEU A 46 0.13 -0.10 -9.39
N ASN A 47 -0.42 -1.01 -10.19
CA ASN A 47 -1.17 -0.64 -11.38
C ASN A 47 -2.43 0.15 -11.00
N HIS A 48 -3.23 -0.34 -10.04
CA HIS A 48 -4.40 0.41 -9.55
C HIS A 48 -4.00 1.75 -8.90
N TYR A 49 -2.85 1.81 -8.23
CA TYR A 49 -2.28 3.06 -7.72
C TYR A 49 -1.97 4.06 -8.85
N LEU A 50 -1.36 3.60 -9.94
CA LEU A 50 -0.98 4.41 -11.11
C LEU A 50 -2.19 4.87 -11.93
N GLU A 51 -3.18 3.99 -12.09
CA GLU A 51 -4.44 4.26 -12.77
C GLU A 51 -5.35 5.17 -11.96
N PHE A 52 -5.03 5.37 -10.67
CA PHE A 52 -5.83 6.13 -9.73
C PHE A 52 -7.23 5.55 -9.55
N ASP A 53 -7.26 4.22 -9.45
CA ASP A 53 -8.47 3.46 -9.26
C ASP A 53 -8.92 3.53 -7.80
N ILE A 54 -9.48 4.68 -7.42
CA ILE A 54 -10.00 4.90 -6.06
C ILE A 54 -11.07 3.84 -5.70
N SER A 55 -11.89 3.47 -6.68
CA SER A 55 -12.97 2.49 -6.47
C SER A 55 -12.44 1.11 -6.13
N TYR A 56 -11.32 0.68 -6.72
CA TYR A 56 -10.66 -0.56 -6.35
C TYR A 56 -10.29 -0.59 -4.86
N PHE A 57 -9.56 0.42 -4.36
CA PHE A 57 -9.13 0.46 -2.96
C PHE A 57 -10.29 0.69 -1.99
N TYR A 58 -11.26 1.51 -2.36
CA TYR A 58 -12.44 1.76 -1.54
C TYR A 58 -13.25 0.49 -1.26
N ARG A 59 -13.28 -0.46 -2.21
CA ARG A 59 -13.90 -1.77 -1.96
C ARG A 59 -13.22 -2.50 -0.81
N PHE A 60 -11.89 -2.52 -0.76
CA PHE A 60 -11.15 -3.16 0.32
C PHE A 60 -11.33 -2.47 1.67
N MET A 61 -11.26 -1.13 1.68
CA MET A 61 -11.54 -0.31 2.87
C MET A 61 -12.95 -0.58 3.41
N SER A 62 -13.97 -0.63 2.54
CA SER A 62 -15.36 -0.90 2.95
C SER A 62 -15.62 -2.30 3.50
N MET A 63 -14.72 -3.26 3.21
CA MET A 63 -14.79 -4.63 3.73
C MET A 63 -14.00 -4.80 5.02
N ASP A 64 -13.14 -3.84 5.36
CA ASP A 64 -12.36 -3.88 6.59
C ASP A 64 -13.13 -3.31 7.78
N ILE A 65 -12.72 -3.72 8.99
CA ILE A 65 -13.19 -3.13 10.25
C ILE A 65 -12.14 -2.10 10.71
N GLY A 66 -11.67 -1.29 9.77
CA GLY A 66 -10.56 -0.35 9.92
C GLY A 66 -10.99 0.97 10.56
N ASP A 67 -10.02 1.87 10.72
CA ASP A 67 -10.28 3.25 11.14
C ASP A 67 -10.61 4.10 9.91
N GLU A 68 -11.88 4.48 9.77
CA GLU A 68 -12.37 5.33 8.67
C GLU A 68 -11.57 6.65 8.54
N ALA A 69 -11.06 7.20 9.64
CA ALA A 69 -10.30 8.45 9.61
C ALA A 69 -8.90 8.24 9.01
N GLU A 70 -8.23 7.12 9.35
CA GLU A 70 -6.95 6.75 8.74
C GLU A 70 -7.11 6.49 7.23
N GLU A 71 -8.19 5.83 6.84
CA GLU A 71 -8.50 5.53 5.43
C GLU A 71 -8.78 6.79 4.62
N GLN A 72 -9.58 7.72 5.17
CA GLN A 72 -9.81 9.01 4.53
C GLN A 72 -8.51 9.82 4.38
N GLN A 73 -7.65 9.80 5.41
CA GLN A 73 -6.34 10.46 5.32
C GLN A 73 -5.46 9.81 4.26
N LEU A 74 -5.45 8.47 4.16
CA LEU A 74 -4.70 7.75 3.12
C LEU A 74 -5.17 8.10 1.70
N LEU A 75 -6.48 8.21 1.48
CA LEU A 75 -7.04 8.63 0.18
C LEU A 75 -6.65 10.08 -0.15
N LYS A 76 -6.71 10.98 0.83
CA LYS A 76 -6.27 12.37 0.66
C LYS A 76 -4.78 12.44 0.31
N ASP A 77 -3.95 11.73 1.08
CA ASP A 77 -2.51 11.66 0.82
C ASP A 77 -2.23 11.11 -0.58
N TRP A 78 -2.98 10.11 -1.04
CA TRP A 78 -2.85 9.60 -2.40
C TRP A 78 -3.18 10.64 -3.46
N ILE A 79 -4.29 11.36 -3.32
CA ILE A 79 -4.66 12.47 -4.20
C ILE A 79 -3.52 13.51 -4.26
N ASP A 80 -2.94 13.85 -3.12
CA ASP A 80 -1.83 14.82 -3.03
C ASP A 80 -0.56 14.28 -3.71
N THR A 81 -0.23 12.99 -3.54
CA THR A 81 0.94 12.38 -4.20
C THR A 81 0.79 12.32 -5.71
N ARG A 82 -0.42 12.24 -6.26
CA ARG A 82 -0.65 12.22 -7.71
C ARG A 82 -0.07 13.45 -8.39
N HIS A 83 -0.28 14.62 -7.79
CA HIS A 83 0.23 15.88 -8.32
C HIS A 83 1.76 15.98 -8.23
N ALA A 84 2.37 15.25 -7.29
CA ALA A 84 3.82 15.19 -7.09
C ALA A 84 4.50 14.02 -7.83
N LEU A 85 3.74 13.11 -8.48
CA LEU A 85 4.29 11.90 -9.09
C LEU A 85 4.94 12.20 -10.45
N ASP A 86 6.19 12.65 -10.39
CA ASP A 86 7.02 12.91 -11.55
C ASP A 86 7.67 11.63 -12.14
N LYS A 87 8.56 11.80 -13.12
CA LYS A 87 9.28 10.70 -13.77
C LYS A 87 10.18 9.94 -12.80
N GLU A 88 10.71 10.60 -11.78
CA GLU A 88 11.58 10.00 -10.76
C GLU A 88 10.76 9.17 -9.77
N GLY A 89 9.62 9.71 -9.31
CA GLY A 89 8.65 8.99 -8.49
C GLY A 89 8.15 7.71 -9.17
N LYS A 90 7.86 7.76 -10.48
CA LYS A 90 7.46 6.57 -11.25
C LYS A 90 8.55 5.52 -11.36
N ARG A 91 9.83 5.93 -11.46
CA ARG A 91 10.98 5.00 -11.50
C ARG A 91 11.17 4.25 -10.18
N ARG A 92 10.63 4.77 -9.08
CA ARG A 92 10.72 4.15 -7.76
C ARG A 92 9.69 3.03 -7.56
N LEU A 93 8.60 3.01 -8.32
CA LEU A 93 7.51 2.04 -8.14
C LEU A 93 7.95 0.57 -8.27
N PRO A 94 8.81 0.17 -9.22
CA PRO A 94 9.33 -1.20 -9.26
C PRO A 94 10.06 -1.61 -7.98
N GLN A 95 10.83 -0.69 -7.39
CA GLN A 95 11.54 -0.96 -6.12
C GLN A 95 10.54 -1.17 -4.98
N LEU A 96 9.49 -0.35 -4.91
CA LEU A 96 8.42 -0.53 -3.93
C LEU A 96 7.68 -1.86 -4.13
N ALA A 97 7.50 -2.31 -5.38
CA ALA A 97 6.92 -3.61 -5.71
C ALA A 97 7.76 -4.76 -5.13
N ASP A 98 9.08 -4.69 -5.33
CA ASP A 98 10.03 -5.67 -4.83
C ASP A 98 10.05 -5.71 -3.30
N GLU A 99 10.06 -4.54 -2.65
CA GLU A 99 9.98 -4.44 -1.18
C GLU A 99 8.68 -5.05 -0.65
N LEU A 100 7.53 -4.71 -1.24
CA LEU A 100 6.24 -5.30 -0.89
C LEU A 100 6.27 -6.83 -1.05
N ASN A 101 6.84 -7.33 -2.15
CA ASN A 101 6.96 -8.76 -2.37
C ASN A 101 7.85 -9.44 -1.31
N GLN A 102 8.95 -8.79 -0.91
CA GLN A 102 9.82 -9.29 0.16
C GLN A 102 9.06 -9.38 1.49
N LEU A 103 8.27 -8.36 1.85
CA LEU A 103 7.43 -8.41 3.06
C LEU A 103 6.44 -9.58 3.01
N ARG A 104 5.78 -9.77 1.86
CA ARG A 104 4.82 -10.86 1.66
C ARG A 104 5.46 -12.24 1.77
N VAL A 105 6.64 -12.43 1.17
CA VAL A 105 7.40 -13.70 1.25
C VAL A 105 7.90 -13.95 2.67
N ALA A 106 8.42 -12.93 3.35
CA ALA A 106 8.86 -13.05 4.73
C ALA A 106 7.72 -13.49 5.66
N ALA A 107 6.54 -12.85 5.55
CA ALA A 107 5.37 -13.20 6.34
C ALA A 107 4.75 -14.58 6.01
N ARG A 108 5.04 -15.12 4.82
CA ARG A 108 4.65 -16.50 4.46
C ARG A 108 5.48 -17.54 5.19
N ASN A 109 6.77 -17.25 5.40
CA ASN A 109 7.76 -18.16 6.00
C ASN A 109 7.91 -17.95 7.52
N ALA A 110 7.20 -16.98 8.10
CA ALA A 110 7.15 -16.68 9.52
C ALA A 110 6.11 -17.52 10.28
#